data_AF-A0A1Q9LL78-F1
#
_entry.id   AF-A0A1Q9LL78-F1
#
_cell.length_a   1.000
_cell.length_b   1.000
_cell.length_c   1.000
_cell.angle_alpha   90.00
_cell.angle_beta   90.00
_cell.angle_gamma   90.00
#
_symmetry.space_group_name_H-M   'P 1'
#
loop_
_entity.id
_entity.type
_entity.pdbx_description
1 polymer ?
#
loop_
_entity_poly.entity_id
_entity_poly.type
_entity_poly.pdbx_seq_one_letter_code
_entity_poly.pdbx_strand_id
1 'polypeptide(L)'
;MAAVLAAVRAELAETGFEGLSVDRVARRAEVNKTTVYRRWPTKEALVAAAMDGLRTDLADSPDTGDLRGDLHALAAPLAEFLSRPEGAALARAALHAGSAQDMAALAAERMSEQASGVFAIAERARERGEWREGADPQQVIFTLVGAILHRVLLEHADPTGTWLDSLVDLVHRGASAR
;
A
#
# COMPACT_ATOMS: atom_id res chain seq x y z
N MET A 1 -0.77 -21.16 -7.26
CA MET A 1 0.08 -19.94 -7.39
C MET A 1 -0.07 -19.01 -6.19
N ALA A 2 -1.29 -18.79 -5.69
CA ALA A 2 -1.54 -18.06 -4.44
C ALA A 2 -0.70 -18.58 -3.24
N ALA A 3 -0.51 -19.90 -3.13
CA ALA A 3 0.34 -20.53 -2.11
C ALA A 3 1.81 -20.06 -2.16
N VAL A 4 2.38 -19.86 -3.36
CA VAL A 4 3.77 -19.35 -3.51
C VAL A 4 3.86 -17.91 -3.04
N LEU A 5 2.91 -17.06 -3.45
CA LEU A 5 2.90 -15.65 -3.04
C LEU A 5 2.68 -15.50 -1.53
N ALA A 6 1.82 -16.32 -0.93
CA ALA A 6 1.64 -16.37 0.52
C ALA A 6 2.94 -16.81 1.24
N ALA A 7 3.63 -17.83 0.71
CA ALA A 7 4.91 -18.28 1.24
C ALA A 7 6.00 -17.21 1.16
N VAL A 8 6.05 -16.44 0.07
CA VAL A 8 6.97 -15.28 -0.08
C VAL A 8 6.70 -14.23 1.00
N ARG A 9 5.44 -13.87 1.23
CA ARG A 9 5.08 -12.87 2.26
C ARG A 9 5.49 -13.32 3.66
N ALA A 10 5.21 -14.57 4.01
CA ALA A 10 5.63 -15.12 5.30
C ALA A 10 7.16 -15.17 5.45
N GLU A 11 7.88 -15.51 4.39
CA GLU A 11 9.35 -15.59 4.40
C GLU A 11 9.99 -14.20 4.50
N LEU A 12 9.41 -13.19 3.83
CA LEU A 12 9.80 -11.80 3.95
C LEU A 12 9.56 -11.28 5.37
N ALA A 13 8.43 -11.62 5.99
CA ALA A 13 8.14 -11.25 7.37
C ALA A 13 9.20 -11.76 8.35
N GLU A 14 9.64 -13.01 8.16
CA GLU A 14 10.61 -13.67 9.03
C GLU A 14 12.06 -13.21 8.80
N THR A 15 12.45 -12.95 7.55
CA THR A 15 13.86 -12.82 7.17
C THR A 15 14.24 -11.49 6.51
N GLY A 16 13.24 -10.65 6.20
CA GLY A 16 13.41 -9.45 5.40
C GLY A 16 13.75 -9.75 3.94
N PHE A 17 13.99 -8.69 3.14
CA PHE A 17 14.33 -8.85 1.73
C PHE A 17 15.67 -9.58 1.56
N GLU A 18 16.72 -9.18 2.26
CA GLU A 18 18.05 -9.80 2.16
C GLU A 18 18.01 -11.31 2.44
N GLY A 19 17.28 -11.71 3.49
CA GLY A 19 17.17 -13.10 3.90
C GLY A 19 16.30 -13.98 3.00
N LEU A 20 15.41 -13.40 2.17
CA LEU A 20 14.43 -14.15 1.36
C LEU A 20 15.09 -15.24 0.49
N SER A 21 14.66 -16.49 0.71
CA SER A 21 15.15 -17.68 0.00
C SER A 21 14.07 -18.34 -0.84
N VAL A 22 14.30 -18.44 -2.15
CA VAL A 22 13.39 -19.14 -3.09
C VAL A 22 13.26 -20.63 -2.74
N ASP A 23 14.29 -21.26 -2.16
CA ASP A 23 14.22 -22.65 -1.70
C ASP A 23 13.26 -22.83 -0.52
N ARG A 24 13.31 -21.89 0.44
CA ARG A 24 12.39 -21.92 1.59
C ARG A 24 10.95 -21.63 1.16
N VAL A 25 10.76 -20.65 0.27
CA VAL A 25 9.47 -20.37 -0.37
C VAL A 25 8.90 -21.59 -1.08
N ALA A 26 9.70 -22.25 -1.94
CA ALA A 26 9.26 -23.40 -2.72
C ALA A 26 8.83 -24.57 -1.82
N ARG A 27 9.62 -24.85 -0.77
CA ARG A 27 9.30 -25.85 0.25
C ARG A 27 8.02 -25.51 1.01
N ARG A 28 7.86 -24.26 1.47
CA ARG A 28 6.67 -23.80 2.21
C ARG A 28 5.40 -23.84 1.35
N ALA A 29 5.53 -23.59 0.05
CA ALA A 29 4.41 -23.64 -0.89
C ALA A 29 4.18 -25.03 -1.53
N GLU A 30 4.96 -26.04 -1.14
CA GLU A 30 4.91 -27.41 -1.67
C GLU A 30 5.04 -27.48 -3.20
N VAL A 31 5.92 -26.64 -3.76
CA VAL A 31 6.21 -26.61 -5.21
C VAL A 31 7.68 -26.84 -5.50
N ASN A 32 7.99 -27.27 -6.72
CA ASN A 32 9.38 -27.34 -7.18
C ASN A 32 9.95 -25.95 -7.44
N LYS A 33 11.21 -25.70 -7.04
CA LYS A 33 11.95 -24.44 -7.28
C LYS A 33 11.91 -23.99 -8.75
N THR A 34 12.01 -24.93 -9.69
CA THR A 34 11.93 -24.64 -11.14
C THR A 34 10.57 -24.06 -11.54
N THR A 35 9.50 -24.40 -10.84
CA THR A 35 8.17 -23.82 -11.08
C THR A 35 8.12 -22.35 -10.65
N VAL A 36 8.83 -22.00 -9.57
CA VAL A 36 8.95 -20.61 -9.11
C VAL A 36 9.76 -19.80 -10.13
N TYR A 37 10.97 -20.24 -10.49
CA TYR A 37 11.83 -19.51 -11.44
C TYR A 37 11.24 -19.38 -12.85
N ARG A 38 10.48 -20.38 -13.31
CA ARG A 38 9.82 -20.30 -14.63
C ARG A 38 8.83 -19.14 -14.70
N ARG A 39 8.20 -18.78 -13.58
CA ARG A 39 7.17 -17.71 -13.53
C ARG A 39 7.72 -16.39 -13.02
N TRP A 40 8.69 -16.43 -12.11
CA TRP A 40 9.38 -15.27 -11.57
C TRP A 40 10.89 -15.52 -11.66
N PRO A 41 11.53 -15.11 -12.76
CA PRO A 41 12.94 -15.39 -13.02
C PRO A 41 13.87 -14.75 -12.00
N THR A 42 13.45 -13.64 -11.37
CA THR A 42 14.25 -12.89 -10.39
C THR A 42 13.56 -12.81 -9.04
N LYS A 43 14.34 -12.54 -7.99
CA LYS A 43 13.85 -12.33 -6.63
C LYS A 43 12.92 -11.13 -6.57
N GLU A 44 13.24 -10.08 -7.32
CA GLU A 44 12.49 -8.85 -7.47
C GLU A 44 11.14 -9.11 -8.14
N ALA A 45 11.10 -9.89 -9.23
CA ALA A 45 9.86 -10.28 -9.89
C ALA A 45 8.94 -11.11 -8.98
N LEU A 46 9.53 -11.96 -8.13
CA LEU A 46 8.79 -12.76 -7.16
C LEU A 46 8.19 -11.89 -6.05
N VAL A 47 8.94 -10.89 -5.55
CA VAL A 47 8.47 -9.92 -4.57
C VAL A 47 7.41 -9.00 -5.15
N ALA A 48 7.59 -8.50 -6.37
CA ALA A 48 6.61 -7.68 -7.08
C ALA A 48 5.27 -8.41 -7.23
N ALA A 49 5.28 -9.69 -7.61
CA ALA A 49 4.07 -10.48 -7.69
C ALA A 49 3.43 -10.78 -6.32
N ALA A 50 4.23 -10.92 -5.26
CA ALA A 50 3.72 -11.08 -3.90
C ALA A 50 3.04 -9.81 -3.37
N MET A 51 3.48 -8.65 -3.87
CA MET A 51 2.90 -7.33 -3.64
C MET A 51 1.57 -7.13 -4.39
N ASP A 52 1.48 -7.52 -5.65
CA ASP A 52 0.24 -7.30 -6.43
C ASP A 52 -0.96 -8.10 -5.88
N GLY A 53 -0.70 -9.23 -5.21
CA GLY A 53 -1.74 -10.00 -4.52
C GLY A 53 -2.24 -9.39 -3.20
N LEU A 54 -1.70 -8.23 -2.79
CA LEU A 54 -2.11 -7.45 -1.62
C LEU A 54 -2.75 -6.11 -1.99
N ARG A 55 -3.17 -5.97 -3.25
CA ARG A 55 -4.09 -4.91 -3.63
C ARG A 55 -5.27 -4.95 -2.66
N THR A 56 -5.28 -4.01 -1.72
CA THR A 56 -6.53 -3.57 -1.13
C THR A 56 -7.32 -3.05 -2.31
N ASP A 57 -8.50 -3.60 -2.58
CA ASP A 57 -9.39 -3.11 -3.62
C ASP A 57 -9.83 -1.68 -3.26
N LEU A 58 -8.95 -0.71 -3.51
CA LEU A 58 -9.24 0.73 -3.55
C LEU A 58 -10.16 1.07 -4.73
N ALA A 59 -10.54 0.06 -5.52
CA ALA A 59 -11.53 0.14 -6.57
C ALA A 59 -12.91 0.52 -6.02
N ASP A 60 -13.26 0.07 -4.81
CA ASP A 60 -14.47 0.50 -4.12
C ASP A 60 -14.15 1.71 -3.25
N SER A 61 -14.35 2.90 -3.84
CA SER A 61 -14.20 4.18 -3.15
C SER A 61 -15.12 4.25 -1.92
N PRO A 62 -14.61 4.42 -0.68
CA PRO A 62 -15.43 4.49 0.52
C PRO A 62 -16.43 5.65 0.47
N ASP A 63 -17.69 5.39 0.86
CA ASP A 63 -18.74 6.41 0.97
C ASP A 63 -19.42 6.29 2.34
N THR A 64 -18.78 6.90 3.33
CA THR A 64 -19.21 6.92 4.73
C THR A 64 -20.20 8.06 5.02
N GLY A 65 -20.38 8.97 4.07
CA GLY A 65 -21.29 10.11 4.17
C GLY A 65 -20.62 11.45 4.48
N ASP A 66 -19.32 11.46 4.82
CA ASP A 66 -18.52 12.68 4.99
C ASP A 66 -17.06 12.47 4.56
N LEU A 67 -16.39 13.55 4.14
CA LEU A 67 -15.01 13.49 3.62
C LEU A 67 -14.02 12.92 4.64
N ARG A 68 -14.17 13.22 5.94
CA ARG A 68 -13.23 12.73 6.97
C ARG A 68 -13.32 11.21 7.10
N GLY A 69 -14.53 10.67 7.17
CA GLY A 69 -14.81 9.25 7.23
C GLY A 69 -14.32 8.54 5.98
N ASP A 70 -14.50 9.14 4.80
CA ASP A 70 -14.03 8.58 3.53
C ASP A 70 -12.49 8.49 3.51
N LEU A 71 -11.79 9.54 3.95
CA LEU A 71 -10.33 9.54 4.07
C LEU A 71 -9.82 8.53 5.11
N HIS A 72 -10.51 8.39 6.24
CA HIS A 72 -10.15 7.40 7.26
C HIS A 72 -10.36 5.97 6.73
N ALA A 73 -11.52 5.69 6.13
CA ALA A 73 -11.86 4.39 5.55
C ALA A 73 -10.89 3.99 4.41
N LEU A 74 -10.36 4.97 3.70
CA LEU A 74 -9.32 4.77 2.70
C LEU A 74 -7.95 4.42 3.32
N ALA A 75 -7.56 5.12 4.40
CA ALA A 75 -6.22 5.01 4.99
C ALA A 75 -6.07 3.85 5.99
N ALA A 76 -7.12 3.52 6.74
CA ALA A 76 -7.07 2.54 7.83
C ALA A 76 -6.67 1.12 7.38
N PRO A 77 -7.17 0.57 6.27
CA PRO A 77 -6.75 -0.75 5.81
C PRO A 77 -5.26 -0.82 5.48
N LEU A 78 -4.69 0.26 4.93
CA LEU A 78 -3.26 0.35 4.66
C LEU A 78 -2.45 0.43 5.96
N ALA A 79 -2.89 1.25 6.92
CA ALA A 79 -2.25 1.34 8.22
C ALA A 79 -2.25 -0.02 8.95
N GLU A 80 -3.39 -0.72 8.97
CA GLU A 80 -3.54 -2.04 9.58
C GLU A 80 -2.73 -3.13 8.85
N PHE A 81 -2.58 -3.00 7.54
CA PHE A 81 -1.68 -3.87 6.80
C PHE A 81 -0.21 -3.64 7.19
N LEU A 82 0.22 -2.38 7.25
CA LEU A 82 1.61 -2.02 7.50
C LEU A 82 2.00 -2.07 8.98
N SER A 83 1.05 -2.08 9.93
CA SER A 83 1.31 -2.34 11.35
C SER A 83 1.78 -3.78 11.61
N ARG A 84 1.41 -4.72 10.72
CA ARG A 84 1.81 -6.12 10.81
C ARG A 84 3.26 -6.33 10.34
N PRO A 85 4.03 -7.24 10.98
CA PRO A 85 5.40 -7.55 10.56
C PRO A 85 5.51 -7.92 9.07
N GLU A 86 4.54 -8.65 8.54
CA GLU A 86 4.50 -9.08 7.15
C GLU A 86 4.34 -7.90 6.19
N GLY A 87 3.46 -6.95 6.51
CA GLY A 87 3.23 -5.76 5.68
C GLY A 87 4.43 -4.82 5.71
N ALA A 88 4.99 -4.57 6.90
CA ALA A 88 6.19 -3.75 7.03
C ALA A 88 7.40 -4.35 6.29
N ALA A 89 7.61 -5.67 6.40
CA ALA A 89 8.69 -6.35 5.69
C ALA A 89 8.52 -6.30 4.17
N LEU A 90 7.28 -6.43 3.69
CA LEU A 90 6.98 -6.35 2.28
C LEU A 90 7.15 -4.93 1.72
N ALA A 91 6.73 -3.90 2.46
CA ALA A 91 6.97 -2.51 2.08
C ALA A 91 8.48 -2.19 2.00
N ARG A 92 9.28 -2.69 2.96
CA ARG A 92 10.76 -2.62 2.88
C ARG A 92 11.31 -3.35 1.67
N ALA A 93 10.80 -4.54 1.38
CA ALA A 93 11.22 -5.32 0.22
C ALA A 93 10.91 -4.62 -1.10
N ALA A 94 9.76 -3.94 -1.21
CA ALA A 94 9.43 -3.15 -2.38
C ALA A 94 10.39 -1.98 -2.59
N LEU A 95 10.83 -1.30 -1.53
CA LEU A 95 11.86 -0.26 -1.63
C LEU A 95 13.22 -0.80 -2.11
N HIS A 96 13.57 -2.04 -1.74
CA HIS A 96 14.83 -2.67 -2.16
C HIS A 96 14.77 -3.25 -3.57
N ALA A 97 13.64 -3.82 -3.96
CA ALA A 97 13.46 -4.46 -5.26
C ALA A 97 13.39 -3.48 -6.43
N GLY A 98 13.09 -2.21 -6.16
CA GLY A 98 13.00 -1.18 -7.18
C GLY A 98 14.33 -0.48 -7.41
N SER A 99 14.86 -0.55 -8.63
CA SER A 99 15.73 0.53 -9.12
C SER A 99 14.91 1.83 -9.17
N ALA A 100 15.55 2.99 -9.03
CA ALA A 100 14.83 4.28 -9.06
C ALA A 100 13.97 4.46 -10.34
N GLN A 101 14.31 3.80 -11.45
CA GLN A 101 13.56 3.82 -12.70
C GLN A 101 12.38 2.85 -12.71
N ASP A 102 12.50 1.67 -12.10
CA ASP A 102 11.40 0.68 -12.00
C ASP A 102 10.34 1.11 -10.99
N MET A 103 10.74 1.80 -9.92
CA MET A 103 9.82 2.38 -8.94
C MET A 103 8.94 3.47 -9.54
N ALA A 104 9.45 4.26 -10.49
CA ALA A 104 8.67 5.31 -11.13
C ALA A 104 7.59 4.74 -12.07
N ALA A 105 7.92 3.68 -12.82
CA ALA A 105 6.97 2.99 -13.69
C ALA A 105 5.90 2.23 -12.88
N LEU A 106 6.30 1.50 -11.84
CA LEU A 106 5.38 0.86 -10.90
C LEU A 106 4.53 1.89 -10.15
N ALA A 107 5.10 3.02 -9.75
CA ALA A 107 4.34 4.11 -9.12
C ALA A 107 3.34 4.73 -10.10
N ALA A 108 3.69 4.92 -11.38
CA ALA A 108 2.80 5.48 -12.39
C ALA A 108 1.62 4.55 -12.74
N GLU A 109 1.87 3.25 -12.87
CA GLU A 109 0.84 2.26 -13.13
C GLU A 109 -0.09 2.10 -11.91
N ARG A 110 0.48 2.04 -10.70
CA ARG A 110 -0.28 2.01 -9.44
C ARG A 110 -1.04 3.31 -9.17
N MET A 111 -0.49 4.45 -9.61
CA MET A 111 -1.15 5.76 -9.54
C MET A 111 -2.43 5.76 -10.37
N SER A 112 -2.42 5.20 -11.58
CA SER A 112 -3.58 5.18 -12.47
C SER A 112 -4.78 4.46 -11.84
N GLU A 113 -4.53 3.37 -11.11
CA GLU A 113 -5.58 2.58 -10.48
C GLU A 113 -6.07 3.20 -9.15
N GLN A 114 -5.16 3.65 -8.28
CA GLN A 114 -5.50 4.29 -7.01
C GLN A 114 -6.14 5.67 -7.19
N ALA A 115 -5.80 6.36 -8.28
CA ALA A 115 -6.41 7.61 -8.68
C ALA A 115 -7.92 7.50 -8.75
N SER A 116 -8.46 6.41 -9.34
CA SER A 116 -9.91 6.26 -9.52
C SER A 116 -10.71 6.36 -8.21
N GLY A 117 -10.25 5.68 -7.16
CA GLY A 117 -10.90 5.67 -5.85
C GLY A 117 -10.89 7.04 -5.15
N VAL A 118 -9.76 7.75 -5.15
CA VAL A 118 -9.65 9.07 -4.52
C VAL A 118 -10.34 10.16 -5.32
N PHE A 119 -10.36 10.07 -6.65
CA PHE A 119 -11.12 10.99 -7.49
C PHE A 119 -12.62 10.88 -7.20
N ALA A 120 -13.14 9.66 -7.01
CA ALA A 120 -14.54 9.46 -6.63
C ALA A 120 -14.87 10.03 -5.24
N ILE A 121 -13.98 9.92 -4.24
CA ILE A 121 -14.16 10.59 -2.93
C ILE A 121 -14.21 12.10 -3.13
N ALA A 122 -13.28 12.65 -3.90
CA ALA A 122 -13.20 14.08 -4.15
C ALA A 122 -14.42 14.61 -4.91
N GLU A 123 -14.97 13.84 -5.87
CA GLU A 123 -16.22 14.19 -6.57
C GLU A 123 -17.40 14.22 -5.61
N ARG A 124 -17.63 13.17 -4.81
CA ARG A 124 -18.72 13.15 -3.82
C ARG A 124 -18.58 14.26 -2.77
N ALA A 125 -17.36 14.50 -2.28
CA ALA A 125 -17.09 15.60 -1.36
C ALA A 125 -17.36 16.97 -1.99
N ARG A 126 -17.14 17.15 -3.30
CA ARG A 126 -17.52 18.38 -4.03
C ARG A 126 -19.05 18.52 -4.11
N GLU A 127 -19.77 17.44 -4.39
CA GLU A 127 -21.23 17.43 -4.42
C GLU A 127 -21.84 17.81 -3.06
N ARG A 128 -21.19 17.40 -1.96
CA ARG A 128 -21.56 17.78 -0.58
C ARG A 128 -21.09 19.18 -0.17
N GLY A 129 -20.28 19.85 -0.99
CA GLY A 129 -19.68 21.15 -0.63
C GLY A 129 -18.57 21.07 0.42
N GLU A 130 -18.04 19.87 0.66
CA GLU A 130 -16.99 19.60 1.65
C GLU A 130 -15.58 19.80 1.07
N TRP A 131 -15.41 19.70 -0.26
CA TRP A 131 -14.09 19.75 -0.89
C TRP A 131 -13.62 21.18 -1.20
N ARG A 132 -12.37 21.49 -0.85
CA ARG A 132 -11.74 22.79 -1.12
C ARG A 132 -11.46 22.99 -2.60
N GLU A 133 -11.81 24.16 -3.11
CA GLU A 133 -11.42 24.57 -4.46
C GLU A 133 -9.89 24.55 -4.64
N GLY A 134 -9.44 23.94 -5.73
CA GLY A 134 -8.01 23.78 -6.03
C GLY A 134 -7.26 22.77 -5.16
N ALA A 135 -7.91 22.00 -4.28
CA ALA A 135 -7.27 20.83 -3.67
C ALA A 135 -7.10 19.72 -4.70
N ASP A 136 -5.86 19.25 -4.86
CA ASP A 136 -5.49 18.15 -5.73
C ASP A 136 -5.73 16.81 -5.02
N PRO A 137 -6.67 15.96 -5.50
CA PRO A 137 -6.93 14.64 -4.91
C PRO A 137 -5.68 13.75 -4.84
N GLN A 138 -4.74 13.89 -5.78
CA GLN A 138 -3.51 13.12 -5.79
C GLN A 138 -2.60 13.52 -4.61
N GLN A 139 -2.47 14.81 -4.32
CA GLN A 139 -1.70 15.28 -3.18
C GLN A 139 -2.31 14.82 -1.85
N VAL A 140 -3.64 14.77 -1.76
CA VAL A 140 -4.35 14.28 -0.57
C VAL A 140 -3.99 12.82 -0.28
N ILE A 141 -4.10 11.93 -1.27
CA ILE A 141 -3.75 10.51 -1.08
C ILE A 141 -2.26 10.31 -0.83
N PHE A 142 -1.39 11.04 -1.55
CA PHE A 142 0.05 10.92 -1.34
C PHE A 142 0.48 11.37 0.05
N THR A 143 -0.17 12.38 0.60
CA THR A 143 0.11 12.82 1.97
C THR A 143 -0.24 11.72 2.98
N LEU A 144 -1.41 11.08 2.82
CA LEU A 144 -1.82 9.97 3.69
C LEU A 144 -0.86 8.76 3.57
N VAL A 145 -0.69 8.25 2.36
CA VAL A 145 0.13 7.06 2.09
C VAL A 145 1.60 7.32 2.46
N GLY A 146 2.13 8.48 2.08
CA GLY A 146 3.51 8.88 2.36
C GLY A 146 3.79 8.98 3.86
N ALA A 147 2.89 9.58 4.64
CA ALA A 147 3.04 9.66 6.10
C ALA A 147 2.98 8.28 6.77
N ILE A 148 2.05 7.41 6.33
CA ILE A 148 1.95 6.02 6.84
C ILE A 148 3.26 5.25 6.55
N LEU A 149 3.74 5.32 5.30
CA LEU A 149 5.00 4.67 4.92
C LEU A 149 6.19 5.23 5.70
N HIS A 150 6.29 6.54 5.86
CA HIS A 150 7.35 7.18 6.66
C HIS A 150 7.37 6.62 8.09
N ARG A 151 6.21 6.58 8.74
CA ARG A 151 6.08 6.10 10.11
C ARG A 151 6.48 4.64 10.29
N VAL A 152 6.11 3.79 9.35
CA VAL A 152 6.43 2.35 9.44
C VAL A 152 7.87 2.06 9.06
N LEU A 153 8.37 2.72 8.00
CA LEU A 153 9.65 2.37 7.38
C LEU A 153 10.84 3.08 8.03
N LEU A 154 10.64 4.31 8.51
CA LEU A 154 11.72 5.13 9.09
C LEU A 154 11.59 5.26 10.61
N GLU A 155 10.38 5.44 11.14
CA GLU A 155 10.18 5.57 12.59
C GLU A 155 9.99 4.21 13.29
N HIS A 156 9.71 3.14 12.52
CA HIS A 156 9.38 1.80 13.05
C HIS A 156 8.26 1.82 14.09
N ALA A 157 7.27 2.69 13.89
CA ALA A 157 6.15 2.88 14.81
C ALA A 157 4.83 2.41 14.21
N ASP A 158 3.88 2.08 15.08
CA ASP A 158 2.52 1.69 14.71
C ASP A 158 1.79 2.88 14.05
N PRO A 159 1.32 2.74 12.79
CA PRO A 159 0.60 3.77 12.07
C PRO A 159 -0.92 3.78 12.35
N THR A 160 -1.41 3.01 13.32
CA THR A 160 -2.85 2.90 13.62
C THR A 160 -3.29 3.79 14.80
N GLY A 161 -4.58 3.72 15.15
CA GLY A 161 -5.16 4.39 16.31
C GLY A 161 -5.08 5.91 16.23
N THR A 162 -4.78 6.55 17.37
CA THR A 162 -4.82 8.01 17.51
C THR A 162 -3.88 8.76 16.55
N TRP A 163 -2.80 8.11 16.13
CA TRP A 163 -1.88 8.71 15.16
C TRP A 163 -2.54 8.80 13.78
N LEU A 164 -3.23 7.74 13.34
CA LEU A 164 -3.95 7.73 12.08
C LEU A 164 -5.07 8.78 12.09
N ASP A 165 -5.85 8.83 13.17
CA ASP A 165 -6.92 9.82 13.34
C ASP A 165 -6.38 11.25 13.20
N SER A 166 -5.24 11.53 13.85
CA SER A 166 -4.61 12.85 13.81
C SER A 166 -4.09 13.21 12.42
N LEU A 167 -3.54 12.24 11.69
CA LEU A 167 -3.11 12.41 10.30
C LEU A 167 -4.31 12.68 9.39
N VAL A 168 -5.38 11.91 9.52
CA VAL A 168 -6.62 12.09 8.77
C VAL A 168 -7.19 13.48 9.04
N ASP A 169 -7.24 13.92 10.30
CA ASP A 169 -7.73 15.25 10.66
C ASP A 169 -6.88 16.38 10.04
N LEU A 170 -5.56 16.19 9.97
CA LEU A 170 -4.66 17.15 9.33
C LEU A 170 -4.92 17.26 7.83
N VAL A 171 -5.01 16.12 7.15
CA VAL A 171 -5.27 16.07 5.70
C VAL A 171 -6.68 16.57 5.38
N HIS A 172 -7.68 16.15 6.16
CA HIS A 172 -9.06 16.62 6.06
C HIS A 172 -9.14 18.14 6.14
N ARG A 173 -8.51 18.77 7.14
CA ARG A 173 -8.47 20.25 7.24
C ARG A 173 -7.82 20.92 6.03
N GLY A 174 -6.83 20.29 5.40
CA GLY A 174 -6.18 20.80 4.19
C GLY A 174 -7.01 20.61 2.91
N ALA A 175 -7.89 19.61 2.89
CA ALA A 175 -8.77 19.27 1.77
C ALA A 175 -10.19 19.87 1.89
N SER A 176 -10.58 20.33 3.08
CA SER A 176 -11.95 20.81 3.35
C SER A 176 -12.18 22.24 2.88
N ALA A 177 -13.39 22.52 2.39
CA ALA A 177 -13.88 23.87 2.16
C ALA A 177 -13.84 24.70 3.47
N ARG A 178 -13.59 26.00 3.34
CA ARG A 178 -13.56 26.93 4.48
C ARG A 178 -14.94 27.38 4.88
#